data_AF-A0A1M6JED0-F1
#
_entry.id   AF-A0A1M6JED0-F1
#
_cell.length_a   1.000
_cell.length_b   1.000
_cell.length_c   1.000
_cell.angle_alpha   90.00
_cell.angle_beta   90.00
_cell.angle_gamma   90.00
#
_symmetry.space_group_name_H-M   'P 1'
#
loop_
_entity.id
_entity.type
_entity.pdbx_description
1 polymer ?
#
loop_
_entity_poly.entity_id
_entity_poly.type
_entity_poly.pdbx_seq_one_letter_code
_entity_poly.pdbx_strand_id
1 'polypeptide(L)'
;PGVDFIFHAAALKQVPSCEFFPMEAVRTNVEGTDNVLHAAVEAGVQRVVCLSTDKAAYPINAMGISKAMMEKVIGANARVAAGKTTICTTRYGNVMCSRGSVIPLFIDQIKAGNPITITDPNMTRFLMNLDEAVALVMFAFEHGEPGDLFVQKADACTIGDLAKAVQQTFGDTGTKIIGTRHGEKLYETLLTNEECVRAIDMGDYYRVLPDGRDLNYDKFFVDGQVQTMASDSYTSHNTKRLDVQGTIDKIMGTDYVREMLESWKK
;
A
#
# COMPACT_ATOMS: atom_id res chain seq x y z
N PRO A 1 6.43 16.50 29.65
CA PRO A 1 6.91 16.07 28.32
C PRO A 1 6.27 14.72 27.94
N GLY A 2 5.52 14.70 26.84
CA GLY A 2 4.82 13.53 26.33
C GLY A 2 5.00 13.40 24.81
N VAL A 3 4.32 12.43 24.20
CA VAL A 3 4.29 12.23 22.75
C VAL A 3 3.22 13.14 22.14
N ASP A 4 3.58 13.96 21.16
CA ASP A 4 2.61 14.83 20.46
C ASP A 4 2.01 14.17 19.22
N PHE A 5 2.80 13.37 18.50
CA PHE A 5 2.43 12.78 17.21
C PHE A 5 2.92 11.33 17.11
N ILE A 6 2.14 10.48 16.43
CA ILE A 6 2.48 9.08 16.22
C ILE A 6 2.38 8.72 14.74
N PHE A 7 3.45 8.12 14.22
CA PHE A 7 3.42 7.38 12.96
C PHE A 7 3.41 5.87 13.26
N HIS A 8 2.24 5.25 13.13
CA HIS A 8 2.06 3.85 13.48
C HIS A 8 2.42 2.94 12.29
N ALA A 9 3.69 2.51 12.28
CA ALA A 9 4.27 1.66 11.23
C ALA A 9 4.48 0.20 11.67
N ALA A 10 4.20 -0.15 12.93
CA ALA A 10 4.40 -1.52 13.43
C ALA A 10 3.40 -2.47 12.76
N ALA A 11 3.91 -3.56 12.17
CA ALA A 11 3.09 -4.55 11.47
C ALA A 11 3.82 -5.86 11.21
N LEU A 12 3.06 -6.97 11.21
CA LEU A 12 3.43 -8.17 10.47
C LEU A 12 2.97 -8.01 9.03
N LYS A 13 3.94 -7.92 8.10
CA LYS A 13 3.69 -7.51 6.71
C LYS A 13 4.12 -8.53 5.64
N GLN A 14 4.67 -9.67 6.05
CA GLN A 14 5.09 -10.72 5.12
C GLN A 14 3.90 -11.67 4.87
N VAL A 15 3.50 -11.82 3.60
CA VAL A 15 2.33 -12.64 3.23
C VAL A 15 2.45 -14.08 3.74
N PRO A 16 3.56 -14.81 3.52
CA PRO A 16 3.64 -16.20 3.96
C PRO A 16 3.55 -16.37 5.48
N SER A 17 4.20 -15.49 6.26
CA SER A 17 4.15 -15.60 7.72
C SER A 17 2.76 -15.32 8.26
N CYS A 18 2.03 -14.36 7.68
CA CYS A 18 0.67 -14.07 8.10
C CYS A 18 -0.31 -15.18 7.69
N GLU A 19 -0.08 -15.86 6.57
CA GLU A 19 -0.87 -17.04 6.19
C GLU A 19 -0.65 -18.22 7.14
N PHE A 20 0.59 -18.46 7.56
CA PHE A 20 0.89 -19.55 8.51
C PHE A 20 0.49 -19.21 9.95
N PHE A 21 0.54 -17.93 10.32
CA PHE A 21 0.28 -17.45 11.68
C PHE A 21 -0.75 -16.30 11.67
N PRO A 22 -1.99 -16.54 11.24
CA PRO A 22 -2.99 -15.48 11.07
C PRO A 22 -3.36 -14.80 12.39
N MET A 23 -3.34 -15.54 13.50
CA MET A 23 -3.60 -14.96 14.82
C MET A 23 -2.49 -13.98 15.25
N GLU A 24 -1.25 -14.17 14.83
CA GLU A 24 -0.18 -13.21 15.10
C GLU A 24 -0.37 -11.93 14.27
N ALA A 25 -0.87 -12.07 13.02
CA ALA A 25 -1.27 -10.93 12.20
C ALA A 25 -2.42 -10.15 12.84
N VAL A 26 -3.42 -10.84 13.42
CA VAL A 26 -4.52 -10.19 14.18
C VAL A 26 -3.97 -9.44 15.40
N ARG A 27 -3.19 -10.12 16.26
CA ARG A 27 -2.61 -9.51 17.47
C ARG A 27 -1.77 -8.28 17.16
N THR A 28 -0.95 -8.34 16.11
CA THR A 28 -0.05 -7.24 15.76
C THR A 28 -0.76 -6.13 15.00
N ASN A 29 -1.48 -6.47 13.92
CA ASN A 29 -2.00 -5.47 13.00
C ASN A 29 -3.35 -4.91 13.45
N VAL A 30 -4.17 -5.69 14.16
CA VAL A 30 -5.53 -5.29 14.58
C VAL A 30 -5.53 -4.87 16.04
N GLU A 31 -5.27 -5.80 16.96
CA GLU A 31 -5.30 -5.53 18.42
C GLU A 31 -4.20 -4.53 18.81
N GLY A 32 -2.99 -4.71 18.27
CA GLY A 32 -1.87 -3.78 18.49
C GLY A 32 -2.18 -2.36 18.01
N THR A 33 -2.91 -2.21 16.91
CA THR A 33 -3.36 -0.89 16.45
C THR A 33 -4.39 -0.32 17.41
N ASP A 34 -5.39 -1.10 17.82
CA ASP A 34 -6.42 -0.64 18.77
C ASP A 34 -5.80 -0.16 20.09
N ASN A 35 -4.82 -0.90 20.61
CA ASN A 35 -4.06 -0.53 21.81
C ASN A 35 -3.34 0.82 21.65
N VAL A 36 -2.65 1.03 20.52
CA VAL A 36 -1.95 2.30 20.24
C VAL A 36 -2.93 3.47 20.17
N LEU A 37 -4.07 3.29 19.51
CA LEU A 37 -5.08 4.35 19.37
C LEU A 37 -5.69 4.74 20.72
N HIS A 38 -6.07 3.76 21.55
CA HIS A 38 -6.61 4.03 22.88
C HIS A 38 -5.58 4.76 23.77
N ALA A 39 -4.34 4.29 23.80
CA ALA A 39 -3.27 4.92 24.57
C ALA A 39 -2.97 6.35 24.07
N ALA A 40 -3.00 6.57 22.75
CA ALA A 40 -2.77 7.89 22.15
C ALA A 40 -3.87 8.88 22.57
N VAL A 41 -5.14 8.46 22.53
CA VAL A 41 -6.28 9.29 22.93
C VAL A 41 -6.22 9.61 24.42
N GLU A 42 -5.94 8.62 25.27
CA GLU A 42 -5.81 8.82 26.72
C GLU A 42 -4.66 9.77 27.08
N ALA A 43 -3.53 9.66 26.36
CA ALA A 43 -2.37 10.52 26.55
C ALA A 43 -2.51 11.94 25.95
N GLY A 44 -3.61 12.23 25.25
CA GLY A 44 -3.82 13.53 24.59
C GLY A 44 -2.89 13.78 23.39
N VAL A 45 -2.48 12.71 22.70
CA VAL A 45 -1.72 12.82 21.44
C VAL A 45 -2.55 13.60 20.42
N GLN A 46 -1.93 14.50 19.68
CA GLN A 46 -2.64 15.40 18.77
C GLN A 46 -2.99 14.70 17.45
N ARG A 47 -2.05 13.94 16.87
CA ARG A 47 -2.24 13.25 15.58
C ARG A 47 -1.64 11.85 15.56
N VAL A 48 -2.36 10.91 14.95
CA VAL A 48 -1.90 9.55 14.66
C VAL A 48 -2.10 9.25 13.17
N VAL A 49 -1.02 8.93 12.45
CA VAL A 49 -1.08 8.45 11.06
C VAL A 49 -0.76 6.96 11.04
N CYS A 50 -1.71 6.16 10.57
CA CYS A 50 -1.57 4.71 10.47
C CYS A 50 -1.19 4.27 9.05
N LEU A 51 -0.32 3.27 8.94
CA LEU A 51 0.17 2.78 7.64
C LEU A 51 -0.51 1.46 7.24
N SER A 52 -1.21 1.50 6.11
CA SER A 52 -1.84 0.36 5.44
C SER A 52 -1.22 0.07 4.07
N THR A 53 -1.80 -0.86 3.31
CA THR A 53 -1.28 -1.39 2.05
C THR A 53 -2.39 -1.61 1.04
N ASP A 54 -2.08 -1.50 -0.25
CA ASP A 54 -2.99 -1.87 -1.35
C ASP A 54 -3.65 -3.26 -1.18
N LYS A 55 -2.98 -4.20 -0.51
CA LYS A 55 -3.51 -5.55 -0.24
C LYS A 55 -4.70 -5.56 0.72
N ALA A 56 -4.97 -4.44 1.39
CA ALA A 56 -6.16 -4.25 2.22
C ALA A 56 -7.42 -3.97 1.38
N ALA A 57 -7.28 -3.49 0.14
CA ALA A 57 -8.41 -3.35 -0.79
C ALA A 57 -8.69 -4.68 -1.49
N TYR A 58 -9.92 -5.20 -1.38
CA TYR A 58 -10.30 -6.54 -1.85
C TYR A 58 -9.30 -7.63 -1.43
N PRO A 59 -9.03 -7.80 -0.12
CA PRO A 59 -7.93 -8.62 0.37
C PRO A 59 -8.18 -10.10 0.08
N ILE A 60 -7.13 -10.83 -0.32
CA ILE A 60 -7.19 -12.29 -0.58
C ILE A 60 -6.27 -13.11 0.32
N ASN A 61 -5.38 -12.46 1.05
CA ASN A 61 -4.41 -13.10 1.95
C ASN A 61 -4.54 -12.57 3.37
N ALA A 62 -4.15 -13.36 4.36
CA ALA A 62 -4.28 -13.05 5.79
C ALA A 62 -3.61 -11.71 6.17
N MET A 63 -2.48 -11.36 5.54
CA MET A 63 -1.81 -10.08 5.74
C MET A 63 -2.72 -8.92 5.32
N GLY A 64 -3.23 -8.95 4.08
CA GLY A 64 -4.15 -7.95 3.55
C GLY A 64 -5.45 -7.88 4.34
N ILE A 65 -6.02 -9.03 4.73
CA ILE A 65 -7.25 -9.10 5.55
C ILE A 65 -7.02 -8.42 6.90
N SER A 66 -5.90 -8.69 7.57
CA SER A 66 -5.58 -8.06 8.86
C SER A 66 -5.42 -6.54 8.74
N LYS A 67 -4.84 -6.05 7.62
CA LYS A 67 -4.71 -4.61 7.34
C LYS A 67 -6.05 -3.96 6.95
N ALA A 68 -6.91 -4.66 6.22
CA ALA A 68 -8.27 -4.20 5.95
C ALA A 68 -9.09 -4.08 7.26
N MET A 69 -8.95 -5.05 8.17
CA MET A 69 -9.58 -4.98 9.49
C MET A 69 -9.01 -3.83 10.33
N MET A 70 -7.69 -3.64 10.31
CA MET A 70 -7.03 -2.50 10.95
C MET A 70 -7.61 -1.17 10.47
N GLU A 71 -7.85 -0.98 9.16
CA GLU A 71 -8.47 0.24 8.63
C GLU A 71 -9.89 0.47 9.19
N LYS A 72 -10.67 -0.60 9.39
CA LYS A 72 -12.00 -0.49 10.04
C LYS A 72 -11.88 -0.10 11.51
N VAL A 73 -10.92 -0.67 12.24
CA VAL A 73 -10.62 -0.29 13.63
C VAL A 73 -10.20 1.17 13.73
N ILE A 74 -9.35 1.65 12.81
CA ILE A 74 -8.93 3.04 12.74
C ILE A 74 -10.14 3.95 12.49
N GLY A 75 -10.98 3.64 11.50
CA GLY A 75 -12.17 4.43 11.21
C GLY A 75 -13.21 4.45 12.35
N ALA A 76 -13.28 3.40 13.17
CA ALA A 76 -14.11 3.39 14.38
C ALA A 76 -13.53 4.29 15.47
N ASN A 77 -12.25 4.14 15.79
CA ASN A 77 -11.56 4.94 16.81
C ASN A 77 -11.50 6.43 16.43
N ALA A 78 -11.27 6.76 15.16
CA ALA A 78 -11.24 8.14 14.69
C ALA A 78 -12.57 8.88 14.93
N ARG A 79 -13.70 8.18 14.82
CA ARG A 79 -15.03 8.75 15.14
C ARG A 79 -15.18 9.05 16.63
N VAL A 80 -14.71 8.16 17.50
CA VAL A 80 -14.76 8.34 18.96
C VAL A 80 -13.80 9.43 19.44
N ALA A 81 -12.63 9.52 18.81
CA ALA A 81 -11.56 10.46 19.15
C ALA A 81 -11.76 11.86 18.56
N ALA A 82 -12.75 12.06 17.68
CA ALA A 82 -12.99 13.33 16.99
C ALA A 82 -13.09 14.50 17.98
N GLY A 83 -12.32 15.57 17.72
CA GLY A 83 -12.21 16.73 18.60
C GLY A 83 -11.18 16.60 19.73
N LYS A 84 -10.54 15.44 19.90
CA LYS A 84 -9.43 15.21 20.85
C LYS A 84 -8.12 14.85 20.14
N THR A 85 -8.15 13.79 19.35
CA THR A 85 -7.00 13.28 18.60
C THR A 85 -7.41 13.04 17.16
N THR A 86 -6.68 13.62 16.21
CA THR A 86 -6.91 13.33 14.79
C THR A 86 -6.23 12.01 14.43
N ILE A 87 -7.03 11.05 13.97
CA ILE A 87 -6.55 9.74 13.53
C ILE A 87 -6.85 9.59 12.05
N CYS A 88 -5.83 9.38 11.21
CA CYS A 88 -6.00 9.13 9.79
C CYS A 88 -5.13 7.95 9.32
N THR A 89 -5.37 7.48 8.10
CA THR A 89 -4.67 6.33 7.52
C THR A 89 -4.08 6.70 6.18
N THR A 90 -2.92 6.12 5.85
CA THR A 90 -2.37 6.09 4.49
C THR A 90 -2.40 4.68 3.95
N ARG A 91 -2.74 4.51 2.68
CA ARG A 91 -2.62 3.23 1.95
C ARG A 91 -1.82 3.43 0.68
N TYR A 92 -0.82 2.57 0.48
CA TYR A 92 0.06 2.64 -0.67
C TYR A 92 0.48 1.24 -1.14
N GLY A 93 1.03 1.19 -2.35
CA GLY A 93 1.53 -0.05 -2.95
C GLY A 93 2.88 -0.49 -2.40
N ASN A 94 3.47 -1.50 -3.01
CA ASN A 94 4.82 -1.91 -2.65
C ASN A 94 5.83 -0.78 -2.91
N VAL A 95 6.65 -0.49 -1.91
CA VAL A 95 7.80 0.42 -2.07
C VAL A 95 8.91 -0.31 -2.84
N MET A 96 9.35 0.30 -3.95
CA MET A 96 10.44 -0.20 -4.76
C MET A 96 11.73 -0.33 -3.95
N CYS A 97 12.55 -1.33 -4.29
CA CYS A 97 13.84 -1.58 -3.65
C CYS A 97 13.79 -1.88 -2.14
N SER A 98 12.60 -2.13 -1.58
CA SER A 98 12.48 -2.56 -0.19
C SER A 98 13.07 -3.96 0.02
N ARG A 99 13.57 -4.23 1.23
CA ARG A 99 14.19 -5.52 1.58
C ARG A 99 13.25 -6.70 1.30
N GLY A 100 13.71 -7.65 0.49
CA GLY A 100 12.94 -8.84 0.09
C GLY A 100 11.92 -8.60 -1.03
N SER A 101 11.93 -7.42 -1.66
CA SER A 101 11.09 -7.14 -2.84
C SER A 101 11.71 -7.67 -4.14
N VAL A 102 10.93 -7.57 -5.22
CA VAL A 102 11.25 -8.19 -6.51
C VAL A 102 12.46 -7.54 -7.23
N ILE A 103 12.65 -6.22 -7.11
CA ILE A 103 13.76 -5.53 -7.78
C ILE A 103 15.13 -5.98 -7.23
N PRO A 104 15.36 -5.97 -5.90
CA PRO A 104 16.58 -6.55 -5.31
C PRO A 104 16.76 -8.01 -5.69
N LEU A 105 15.69 -8.83 -5.65
CA LEU A 105 15.77 -10.24 -6.04
C LEU A 105 16.25 -10.42 -7.48
N PHE A 106 15.73 -9.65 -8.43
CA PHE A 106 16.15 -9.73 -9.83
C PHE A 106 17.60 -9.28 -10.00
N ILE A 107 18.02 -8.21 -9.34
CA ILE A 107 19.41 -7.74 -9.38
C ILE A 107 20.34 -8.82 -8.81
N ASP A 108 19.99 -9.43 -7.68
CA ASP A 108 20.79 -10.50 -7.05
C ASP A 108 20.86 -11.75 -7.93
N GLN A 109 19.75 -12.13 -8.58
CA GLN A 109 19.72 -13.24 -9.54
C GLN A 109 20.64 -12.97 -10.74
N ILE A 110 20.59 -11.76 -11.30
CA ILE A 110 21.46 -11.35 -12.41
C ILE A 110 22.93 -11.37 -12.00
N LYS A 111 23.27 -10.79 -10.84
CA LYS A 111 24.64 -10.78 -10.30
C LYS A 111 25.18 -12.19 -10.06
N ALA A 112 24.31 -13.12 -9.69
CA ALA A 112 24.66 -14.53 -9.51
C ALA A 112 24.71 -15.34 -10.82
N GLY A 113 24.46 -14.72 -11.98
CA GLY A 113 24.41 -15.40 -13.28
C GLY A 113 23.18 -16.29 -13.47
N ASN A 114 22.16 -16.14 -12.62
CA ASN A 114 20.94 -16.94 -12.67
C ASN A 114 19.85 -16.25 -13.50
N PRO A 115 18.98 -17.01 -14.19
CA PRO A 115 17.78 -16.46 -14.80
C PRO A 115 16.89 -15.78 -13.77
N ILE A 116 16.31 -14.63 -14.13
CA ILE A 116 15.35 -13.96 -13.26
C ILE A 116 14.04 -14.78 -13.19
N THR A 117 13.48 -14.92 -12.00
CA THR A 117 12.27 -15.72 -11.79
C THR A 117 11.02 -14.86 -11.81
N ILE A 118 10.23 -14.96 -12.88
CA ILE A 118 8.97 -14.22 -13.02
C ILE A 118 7.81 -15.13 -12.67
N THR A 119 6.87 -14.65 -11.86
CA THR A 119 5.64 -15.38 -11.55
C THR A 119 4.70 -15.42 -12.76
N ASP A 120 4.01 -14.31 -13.01
CA ASP A 120 3.21 -14.07 -14.21
C ASP A 120 3.63 -12.72 -14.80
N PRO A 121 4.13 -12.68 -16.05
CA PRO A 121 4.58 -11.45 -16.68
C PRO A 121 3.47 -10.42 -16.86
N ASN A 122 2.20 -10.83 -16.88
CA ASN A 122 1.04 -9.95 -17.06
C ASN A 122 0.55 -9.32 -15.75
N MET A 123 1.07 -9.75 -14.59
CA MET A 123 0.79 -9.09 -13.33
C MET A 123 1.21 -7.63 -13.39
N THR A 124 0.42 -6.75 -12.77
CA THR A 124 0.78 -5.33 -12.63
C THR A 124 0.92 -4.94 -11.18
N ARG A 125 1.83 -4.02 -10.88
CA ARG A 125 2.02 -3.45 -9.55
C ARG A 125 2.24 -1.95 -9.68
N PHE A 126 1.73 -1.20 -8.70
CA PHE A 126 2.08 0.21 -8.55
C PHE A 126 3.57 0.34 -8.23
N LEU A 127 4.21 1.36 -8.80
CA LEU A 127 5.62 1.68 -8.60
C LEU A 127 5.72 2.93 -7.73
N MET A 128 6.12 2.75 -6.48
CA MET A 128 6.29 3.83 -5.52
C MET A 128 7.69 3.82 -4.93
N ASN A 129 8.38 4.97 -4.97
CA ASN A 129 9.65 5.20 -4.30
C ASN A 129 9.46 5.33 -2.79
N LEU A 130 10.54 5.15 -2.03
CA LEU A 130 10.48 5.37 -0.58
C LEU A 130 10.12 6.83 -0.26
N ASP A 131 10.69 7.79 -0.99
CA ASP A 131 10.41 9.22 -0.80
C ASP A 131 8.94 9.55 -1.08
N GLU A 132 8.32 8.89 -2.07
CA GLU A 132 6.90 9.03 -2.38
C GLU A 132 6.04 8.48 -1.23
N ALA A 133 6.39 7.33 -0.67
CA ALA A 133 5.70 6.77 0.49
C ALA A 133 5.83 7.67 1.74
N VAL A 134 7.02 8.26 1.97
CA VAL A 134 7.24 9.25 3.04
C VAL A 134 6.42 10.51 2.79
N ALA A 135 6.40 11.03 1.56
CA ALA A 135 5.61 12.19 1.19
C ALA A 135 4.11 11.97 1.43
N LEU A 136 3.58 10.78 1.13
CA LEU A 136 2.19 10.42 1.46
C LEU A 136 1.91 10.47 2.97
N VAL A 137 2.81 9.94 3.80
CA VAL A 137 2.66 9.99 5.27
C VAL A 137 2.69 11.43 5.77
N MET A 138 3.59 12.26 5.25
CA MET A 138 3.67 13.68 5.59
C MET A 138 2.43 14.45 5.12
N PHE A 139 1.93 14.16 3.93
CA PHE A 139 0.70 14.76 3.41
C PHE A 139 -0.50 14.42 4.30
N ALA A 140 -0.65 13.16 4.70
CA ALA A 140 -1.71 12.75 5.62
C ALA A 140 -1.55 13.38 7.02
N PHE A 141 -0.32 13.58 7.48
CA PHE A 141 -0.03 14.26 8.74
C PHE A 141 -0.49 15.72 8.72
N GLU A 142 -0.23 16.45 7.63
CA GLU A 142 -0.57 17.87 7.48
C GLU A 142 -2.06 18.10 7.18
N HIS A 143 -2.65 17.27 6.33
CA HIS A 143 -4.00 17.49 5.78
C HIS A 143 -5.08 16.57 6.33
N GLY A 144 -4.72 15.61 7.18
CA GLY A 144 -5.65 14.62 7.69
C GLY A 144 -6.68 15.20 8.64
N GLU A 145 -7.93 14.77 8.42
CA GLU A 145 -9.06 14.89 9.35
C GLU A 145 -9.41 13.51 9.94
N PRO A 146 -10.21 13.46 11.02
CA PRO A 146 -10.58 12.21 11.66
C PRO A 146 -11.22 11.19 10.69
N GLY A 147 -10.55 10.05 10.52
CA GLY A 147 -11.04 8.90 9.77
C GLY A 147 -10.72 8.93 8.27
N ASP A 148 -10.00 9.96 7.80
CA ASP A 148 -9.56 10.00 6.41
C ASP A 148 -8.62 8.84 6.07
N LEU A 149 -8.75 8.37 4.83
CA LEU A 149 -7.79 7.50 4.18
C LEU A 149 -7.15 8.22 2.99
N PHE A 150 -5.82 8.38 3.02
CA PHE A 150 -5.04 8.97 1.93
C PHE A 150 -4.37 7.90 1.08
N VAL A 151 -4.43 8.12 -0.23
CA VAL A 151 -3.79 7.30 -1.26
C VAL A 151 -3.05 8.23 -2.20
N GLN A 152 -1.79 7.95 -2.48
CA GLN A 152 -1.06 8.66 -3.54
C GLN A 152 -1.35 8.00 -4.89
N LYS A 153 -1.62 8.82 -5.92
CA LYS A 153 -1.69 8.34 -7.30
C LYS A 153 -0.30 7.85 -7.72
N ALA A 154 -0.23 6.67 -8.31
CA ALA A 154 1.03 6.06 -8.70
C ALA A 154 0.93 5.42 -10.08
N ASP A 155 2.00 5.54 -10.84
CA ASP A 155 2.18 4.80 -12.09
C ASP A 155 2.37 3.30 -11.77
N ALA A 156 2.11 2.43 -12.73
CA ALA A 156 2.29 0.99 -12.61
C ALA A 156 3.09 0.43 -13.78
N CYS A 157 3.59 -0.79 -13.66
CA CYS A 157 4.13 -1.53 -14.81
C CYS A 157 3.72 -3.01 -14.71
N THR A 158 3.91 -3.76 -15.79
CA THR A 158 3.82 -5.22 -15.72
C THR A 158 5.08 -5.80 -15.07
N ILE A 159 4.99 -7.00 -14.48
CA ILE A 159 6.17 -7.71 -13.98
C ILE A 159 7.11 -8.06 -15.15
N GLY A 160 6.57 -8.33 -16.34
CA GLY A 160 7.37 -8.54 -17.55
C GLY A 160 8.19 -7.31 -17.95
N ASP A 161 7.59 -6.12 -17.91
CA ASP A 161 8.31 -4.87 -18.23
C ASP A 161 9.32 -4.52 -17.14
N LEU A 162 8.99 -4.77 -15.87
CA LEU A 162 9.92 -4.59 -14.75
C LEU A 162 11.14 -5.50 -14.89
N ALA A 163 10.92 -6.77 -15.21
CA ALA A 163 11.97 -7.74 -15.48
C ALA A 163 12.89 -7.27 -16.60
N LYS A 164 12.32 -6.87 -17.74
CA LYS A 164 13.08 -6.35 -18.88
C LYS A 164 13.85 -5.07 -18.52
N ALA A 165 13.24 -4.15 -17.77
CA ALA A 165 13.88 -2.91 -17.33
C ALA A 165 15.12 -3.19 -16.46
N VAL A 166 15.00 -4.12 -15.51
CA VAL A 166 16.14 -4.54 -14.68
C VAL A 166 17.21 -5.24 -15.52
N GLN A 167 16.83 -6.14 -16.44
CA GLN A 167 17.78 -6.81 -17.33
C GLN A 167 18.51 -5.84 -18.27
N GLN A 168 17.84 -4.83 -18.82
CA GLN A 168 18.50 -3.81 -19.64
C GLN A 168 19.46 -2.93 -18.82
N THR A 169 19.21 -2.79 -17.52
CA THR A 169 20.05 -1.99 -16.62
C THR A 169 21.28 -2.76 -16.11
N PHE A 170 21.12 -4.05 -15.78
CA PHE A 170 22.15 -4.85 -15.11
C PHE A 170 22.73 -6.01 -15.96
N GLY A 171 22.09 -6.36 -17.08
CA GLY A 171 22.46 -7.49 -17.93
C GLY A 171 21.33 -8.52 -18.04
N ASP A 172 21.28 -9.21 -19.17
CA ASP A 172 20.27 -10.23 -19.45
C ASP A 172 20.83 -11.64 -19.17
N THR A 173 20.33 -12.28 -18.10
CA THR A 173 20.64 -13.68 -17.72
C THR A 173 19.53 -14.65 -18.08
N GLY A 174 18.59 -14.25 -18.93
CA GLY A 174 17.39 -15.01 -19.28
C GLY A 174 16.31 -14.95 -18.20
N THR A 175 15.14 -15.47 -18.53
CA THR A 175 13.94 -15.46 -17.67
C THR A 175 13.42 -16.87 -17.47
N LYS A 176 12.98 -17.18 -16.24
CA LYS A 176 12.26 -18.40 -15.90
C LYS A 176 10.87 -18.06 -15.37
N ILE A 177 9.83 -18.50 -16.07
CA ILE A 177 8.44 -18.38 -15.60
C ILE A 177 8.17 -19.48 -14.56
N ILE A 178 7.84 -19.08 -13.32
CA ILE A 178 7.56 -19.99 -12.21
C ILE A 178 6.07 -20.12 -11.90
N GLY A 179 5.22 -19.31 -12.55
CA GLY A 179 3.78 -19.27 -12.31
C GLY A 179 3.39 -18.41 -11.11
N THR A 180 2.10 -18.10 -11.03
CA THR A 180 1.50 -17.33 -9.93
C THR A 180 1.67 -18.06 -8.60
N ARG A 181 2.21 -17.37 -7.59
CA ARG A 181 2.30 -17.92 -6.23
C ARG A 181 0.97 -17.77 -5.50
N HIS A 182 0.77 -18.59 -4.47
CA HIS A 182 -0.41 -18.50 -3.61
C HIS A 182 -0.49 -17.13 -2.93
N GLY A 183 -1.71 -16.58 -2.84
CA GLY A 183 -1.99 -15.31 -2.16
C GLY A 183 -1.63 -14.04 -2.95
N GLU A 184 -1.31 -14.15 -4.25
CA GLU A 184 -1.03 -13.02 -5.14
C GLU A 184 -2.20 -12.73 -6.09
N LYS A 185 -2.45 -11.44 -6.36
CA LYS A 185 -3.42 -10.99 -7.36
C LYS A 185 -2.76 -10.70 -8.70
N LEU A 186 -3.55 -10.73 -9.76
CA LEU A 186 -3.14 -10.24 -11.08
C LEU A 186 -2.79 -8.75 -11.04
N TYR A 187 -3.60 -7.96 -10.34
CA TYR A 187 -3.39 -6.54 -10.11
C TYR A 187 -3.75 -6.15 -8.69
N GLU A 188 -3.19 -5.05 -8.23
CA GLU A 188 -3.51 -4.49 -6.92
C GLU A 188 -4.52 -3.35 -7.07
N THR A 189 -5.29 -3.14 -6.01
CA THR A 189 -6.31 -2.09 -5.93
C THR A 189 -5.87 -1.10 -4.86
N LEU A 190 -5.87 0.19 -5.16
CA LEU A 190 -5.64 1.24 -4.16
C LEU A 190 -6.96 1.81 -3.63
N LEU A 191 -7.98 1.95 -4.48
CA LEU A 191 -9.34 2.34 -4.09
C LEU A 191 -10.35 1.33 -4.63
N THR A 192 -11.17 0.80 -3.73
CA THR A 192 -12.35 0.00 -4.09
C THR A 192 -13.42 0.88 -4.74
N ASN A 193 -14.40 0.27 -5.40
CA ASN A 193 -15.50 1.01 -6.04
C ASN A 193 -16.23 1.94 -5.04
N GLU A 194 -16.46 1.47 -3.81
CA GLU A 194 -17.13 2.26 -2.75
C GLU A 194 -16.25 3.42 -2.24
N GLU A 195 -14.92 3.23 -2.21
CA GLU A 195 -13.99 4.29 -1.84
C GLU A 195 -13.86 5.35 -2.93
N CYS A 196 -13.86 4.95 -4.21
CA CYS A 196 -13.85 5.88 -5.34
C CYS A 196 -15.04 6.85 -5.32
N VAL A 197 -16.24 6.37 -4.96
CA VAL A 197 -17.45 7.23 -4.85
C VAL A 197 -17.29 8.31 -3.78
N ARG A 198 -16.47 8.07 -2.76
CA ARG A 198 -16.26 8.97 -1.62
C ARG A 198 -14.88 9.64 -1.64
N ALA A 199 -14.12 9.47 -2.71
CA ALA A 199 -12.79 10.02 -2.86
C ALA A 199 -12.85 11.46 -3.36
N ILE A 200 -12.09 12.34 -2.72
CA ILE A 200 -11.80 13.68 -3.19
C ILE A 200 -10.44 13.65 -3.87
N ASP A 201 -10.39 14.13 -5.12
CA ASP A 201 -9.14 14.34 -5.84
C ASP A 201 -8.43 15.60 -5.31
N MET A 202 -7.21 15.43 -4.82
CA MET A 202 -6.37 16.49 -4.25
C MET A 202 -5.09 16.70 -5.08
N GLY A 203 -5.15 16.46 -6.40
CA GLY A 203 -3.99 16.54 -7.28
C GLY A 203 -3.26 15.20 -7.34
N ASP A 204 -2.13 15.07 -6.65
CA ASP A 204 -1.34 13.82 -6.64
C ASP A 204 -1.89 12.77 -5.64
N TYR A 205 -2.91 13.14 -4.86
CA TYR A 205 -3.49 12.31 -3.82
C TYR A 205 -5.00 12.18 -3.98
N TYR A 206 -5.53 11.05 -3.51
CA TYR A 206 -6.93 10.88 -3.19
C TYR A 206 -7.11 10.91 -1.68
N ARG A 207 -8.13 11.63 -1.22
CA ARG A 207 -8.63 11.58 0.16
C ARG A 207 -9.98 10.87 0.15
N VAL A 208 -10.03 9.68 0.72
CA VAL A 208 -11.28 8.94 0.93
C VAL A 208 -11.87 9.38 2.26
N LEU A 209 -13.04 10.00 2.21
CA LEU A 209 -13.73 10.43 3.41
C LEU A 209 -14.13 9.21 4.27
N PRO A 210 -14.18 9.36 5.60
CA PRO A 210 -14.76 8.34 6.45
C PRO A 210 -16.21 8.10 6.04
N ASP A 211 -16.68 6.92 6.40
CA ASP A 211 -18.05 6.56 6.12
C ASP A 211 -19.03 7.43 6.93
N GLY A 212 -19.87 8.19 6.22
CA GLY A 212 -20.91 9.05 6.79
C GLY A 212 -22.11 8.30 7.37
N ARG A 213 -22.04 6.96 7.49
CA ARG A 213 -22.95 6.13 8.29
C ARG A 213 -22.69 6.38 9.79
N ASP A 214 -23.39 7.38 10.27
CA ASP A 214 -23.57 7.87 11.64
C ASP A 214 -24.18 6.84 12.60
N LEU A 215 -23.52 5.70 12.88
CA LEU A 215 -24.04 4.58 13.71
C LEU A 215 -25.48 4.12 13.36
N ASN A 216 -26.02 4.60 12.24
CA ASN A 216 -27.38 4.42 11.83
C ASN A 216 -27.44 3.10 11.05
N TYR A 217 -27.96 2.08 11.72
CA TYR A 217 -28.13 0.74 11.16
C TYR A 217 -29.05 0.75 9.93
N ASP A 218 -29.95 1.73 9.78
CA ASP A 218 -30.91 1.78 8.66
C ASP A 218 -30.22 1.97 7.31
N LYS A 219 -29.04 2.60 7.27
CA LYS A 219 -28.22 2.73 6.05
C LYS A 219 -27.58 1.40 5.60
N PHE A 220 -27.63 0.34 6.42
CA PHE A 220 -27.23 -1.01 6.02
C PHE A 220 -28.39 -1.85 5.47
N PHE A 221 -29.65 -1.49 5.77
CA PHE A 221 -30.81 -2.36 5.53
C PHE A 221 -31.98 -1.72 4.76
N VAL A 222 -32.15 -0.39 4.80
CA VAL A 222 -33.40 0.28 4.40
C VAL A 222 -33.18 1.34 3.30
N ASP A 223 -32.23 2.27 3.48
CA ASP A 223 -31.99 3.38 2.54
C ASP A 223 -30.60 3.28 1.89
N GLY A 224 -30.48 2.44 0.86
CA GLY A 224 -29.31 2.46 -0.01
C GLY A 224 -29.34 3.70 -0.90
N GLN A 225 -28.43 4.66 -0.70
CA GLN A 225 -28.23 5.70 -1.71
C GLN A 225 -27.74 5.03 -3.00
N VAL A 226 -28.61 5.02 -4.00
CA VAL A 226 -28.34 4.57 -5.37
C VAL A 226 -27.46 5.61 -6.08
N GLN A 227 -26.23 5.82 -5.59
CA GLN A 227 -25.12 6.25 -6.46
C GLN A 227 -24.37 5.00 -6.93
N THR A 228 -25.10 4.02 -7.45
CA THR A 228 -24.56 2.78 -8.01
C THR A 228 -24.29 2.92 -9.51
N MET A 229 -23.54 3.95 -9.93
CA MET A 229 -23.10 4.04 -11.33
C MET A 229 -21.59 4.29 -11.44
N ALA A 230 -20.86 3.25 -11.07
CA ALA A 230 -19.58 2.81 -11.62
C ALA A 230 -18.50 3.87 -11.85
N SER A 231 -17.88 4.35 -10.77
CA SER A 231 -16.44 4.60 -10.85
C SER A 231 -15.73 3.24 -10.71
N ASP A 232 -15.02 2.81 -11.75
CA ASP A 232 -14.15 1.64 -11.66
C ASP A 232 -13.17 1.82 -10.49
N SER A 233 -12.86 0.71 -9.80
CA SER A 233 -11.82 0.70 -8.76
C SER A 233 -10.51 1.27 -9.30
N TYR A 234 -9.76 2.03 -8.50
CA TYR A 234 -8.44 2.49 -8.90
C TYR A 234 -7.43 1.36 -8.70
N THR A 235 -6.87 0.84 -9.80
CA THR A 235 -6.02 -0.36 -9.82
C THR A 235 -4.74 -0.15 -10.61
N SER A 236 -3.78 -1.04 -10.43
CA SER A 236 -2.55 -1.04 -11.23
C SER A 236 -2.79 -1.42 -12.70
N HIS A 237 -4.00 -1.88 -13.07
CA HIS A 237 -4.39 -2.15 -14.46
C HIS A 237 -4.91 -0.94 -15.22
N ASN A 238 -5.59 -0.01 -14.54
CA ASN A 238 -6.24 1.13 -15.17
C ASN A 238 -5.56 2.48 -14.87
N THR A 239 -4.50 2.48 -14.07
CA THR A 239 -3.61 3.64 -13.95
C THR A 239 -2.68 3.78 -15.16
N LYS A 240 -1.86 4.83 -15.19
CA LYS A 240 -0.82 5.00 -16.21
C LYS A 240 0.19 3.86 -16.10
N ARG A 241 0.23 3.01 -17.14
CA ARG A 241 1.19 1.90 -17.24
C ARG A 241 2.45 2.35 -17.98
N LEU A 242 3.57 2.31 -17.28
CA LEU A 242 4.89 2.55 -17.84
C LEU A 242 5.26 1.39 -18.77
N ASP A 243 5.89 1.73 -19.89
CA ASP A 243 6.60 0.78 -20.72
C ASP A 243 7.98 0.46 -20.12
N VAL A 244 8.79 -0.31 -20.84
CA VAL A 244 10.13 -0.69 -20.37
C VAL A 244 11.00 0.54 -20.11
N GLN A 245 11.00 1.54 -21.01
CA GLN A 245 11.84 2.73 -20.85
C GLN A 245 11.39 3.58 -19.67
N GLY A 246 10.09 3.86 -19.55
CA GLY A 246 9.55 4.59 -18.40
C GLY A 246 9.79 3.85 -17.07
N THR A 247 9.78 2.52 -17.10
CA THR A 247 10.12 1.70 -15.93
C THR A 247 11.61 1.82 -15.57
N ILE A 248 12.52 1.84 -16.56
CA ILE A 248 13.95 2.11 -16.34
C ILE A 248 14.13 3.47 -15.69
N ASP A 249 13.51 4.52 -16.24
CA ASP A 249 13.61 5.88 -15.73
C ASP A 249 13.12 5.95 -14.28
N LYS A 250 12.02 5.26 -13.96
CA LYS A 250 11.44 5.19 -12.62
C LYS A 250 12.36 4.48 -11.62
N ILE A 251 12.90 3.30 -11.95
CA ILE A 251 13.79 2.56 -11.03
C ILE A 251 15.14 3.26 -10.84
N MET A 252 15.65 3.95 -11.86
CA MET A 252 16.88 4.77 -11.79
C MET A 252 16.72 6.01 -10.89
N GLY A 253 15.48 6.40 -10.60
CA GLY A 253 15.17 7.40 -9.59
C GLY A 253 15.53 6.97 -8.16
N THR A 254 15.65 5.66 -7.90
CA THR A 254 15.97 5.13 -6.56
C THR A 254 17.48 5.10 -6.28
N ASP A 255 17.90 5.51 -5.08
CA ASP A 255 19.31 5.46 -4.66
C ASP A 255 19.86 4.03 -4.72
N TYR A 256 19.09 3.05 -4.26
CA TYR A 256 19.48 1.64 -4.26
C TYR A 256 19.91 1.15 -5.65
N VAL A 257 19.14 1.44 -6.70
CA VAL A 257 19.47 0.98 -8.06
C VAL A 257 20.72 1.67 -8.58
N ARG A 258 20.90 2.97 -8.32
CA ARG A 258 22.10 3.71 -8.71
C ARG A 258 23.35 3.14 -8.03
N GLU A 259 23.31 2.94 -6.72
CA GLU A 259 24.40 2.36 -5.94
C GLU A 259 24.74 0.93 -6.42
N MET A 260 23.72 0.11 -6.68
CA MET A 260 23.91 -1.23 -7.20
C MET A 260 24.54 -1.23 -8.59
N LEU A 261 24.16 -0.30 -9.46
CA LEU A 261 24.72 -0.17 -10.80
C LEU A 261 26.17 0.31 -10.77
N GLU A 262 26.51 1.24 -9.89
CA GLU A 262 27.90 1.69 -9.68
C GLU A 262 28.79 0.56 -9.16
N SER A 263 28.28 -0.25 -8.23
CA SER A 263 29.00 -1.44 -7.72
C SER A 263 29.18 -2.53 -8.79
N TRP A 264 28.28 -2.59 -9.78
CA TRP A 264 28.29 -3.60 -10.84
C TRP A 264 29.25 -3.26 -11.98
N LYS A 265 29.48 -1.96 -12.23
CA LYS A 265 30.42 -1.49 -13.26
C LYS A 265 31.88 -1.53 -12.82
N LYS A 266 32.15 -1.73 -11.53
CA LYS A 266 33.49 -1.89 -10.96
C LYS A 266 33.93 -3.34 -11.03
#